data_AF-X1MYW9-F1
#
_entry.id   AF-X1MYW9-F1
#
_cell.length_a   1.000
_cell.length_b   1.000
_cell.length_c   1.000
_cell.angle_alpha   90.00
_cell.angle_beta   90.00
_cell.angle_gamma   90.00
#
_symmetry.space_group_name_H-M   'P 1'
#
loop_
_entity.id
_entity.type
_entity.pdbx_description
1 polymer ?
#
loop_
_entity_poly.entity_id
_entity_poly.type
_entity_poly.pdbx_seq_one_letter_code
_entity_poly.pdbx_strand_id
1 'polypeptide(L)'
;MPNERQLATLIWLGVFALLILLLPKVRAGVRNITARLTNLKIIIPIVALLVYVGVLVFVGWRVKWWTIDLTTDTVFWFFGSALVLLFNIDRVSKTERFFRKAVIGTVGVTALTEFFVNNLFIFSLPIELLLILVLSVLVIISVVASYEPRFRSVKRLVDSVLALIGISLAVYIVVRVVSEWDKIDKLGAIRTFTLPLWLMVGVLPFIYAVSLLFQL
;
A
#
# COMPACT_ATOMS: atom_id res chain seq x y z
N MET A 1 14.13 9.42 15.96
CA MET A 1 12.98 9.21 16.86
C MET A 1 11.74 9.10 15.98
N PRO A 2 10.77 8.23 16.30
CA PRO A 2 9.53 8.14 15.53
C PRO A 2 8.83 9.50 15.56
N ASN A 3 8.24 9.91 14.43
CA ASN A 3 7.37 11.08 14.42
C ASN A 3 6.03 10.76 15.12
N GLU A 4 5.21 11.78 15.39
CA GLU A 4 3.93 11.59 16.09
C GLU A 4 2.97 10.64 15.37
N ARG A 5 3.05 10.58 14.04
CA ARG A 5 2.25 9.65 13.24
C ARG A 5 2.68 8.20 13.41
N GLN A 6 3.98 7.92 13.34
CA GLN A 6 4.54 6.59 13.58
C GLN A 6 4.23 6.16 15.00
N LEU A 7 4.31 7.09 15.96
CA LEU A 7 3.93 6.82 17.35
C LEU A 7 2.43 6.50 17.46
N ALA A 8 1.55 7.29 16.85
CA ALA A 8 0.11 7.01 16.81
C ALA A 8 -0.21 5.66 16.13
N THR A 9 0.51 5.33 15.06
CA THR A 9 0.39 4.05 14.35
C THR A 9 0.83 2.90 15.25
N LEU A 10 1.95 3.04 15.96
CA LEU A 10 2.44 2.05 16.92
C LEU A 10 1.47 1.86 18.09
N ILE A 11 0.89 2.94 18.61
CA ILE A 11 -0.16 2.87 19.64
C ILE A 11 -1.34 2.04 19.13
N TRP A 12 -1.87 2.37 17.94
CA TRP A 12 -2.99 1.63 17.37
C TRP A 12 -2.65 0.17 17.07
N LEU A 13 -1.45 -0.13 16.57
CA LEU A 13 -0.99 -1.51 16.40
C LEU A 13 -0.95 -2.26 17.72
N GLY A 14 -0.48 -1.62 18.80
CA GLY A 14 -0.50 -2.18 20.15
C GLY A 14 -1.93 -2.44 20.64
N VAL A 15 -2.84 -1.48 20.45
CA VAL A 15 -4.27 -1.63 20.79
C VAL A 15 -4.91 -2.77 20.01
N PHE A 16 -4.69 -2.87 18.70
CA PHE A 16 -5.21 -3.96 17.88
C PHE A 16 -4.61 -5.31 18.30
N ALA A 17 -3.32 -5.40 18.58
CA ALA A 17 -2.69 -6.61 19.08
C ALA A 17 -3.31 -7.04 20.42
N LEU A 18 -3.54 -6.10 21.34
CA LEU A 18 -4.21 -6.34 22.61
C LEU A 18 -5.64 -6.84 22.40
N LEU A 19 -6.41 -6.23 21.50
CA LEU A 19 -7.76 -6.67 21.14
C LEU A 19 -7.78 -8.09 20.56
N ILE A 20 -6.80 -8.43 19.72
CA ILE A 20 -6.65 -9.79 19.17
C ILE A 20 -6.41 -10.80 20.30
N LEU A 21 -5.58 -10.47 21.29
CA LEU A 21 -5.27 -11.34 22.42
C LEU A 21 -6.44 -11.48 23.41
N LEU A 22 -7.15 -10.38 23.67
CA LEU A 22 -8.23 -10.32 24.66
C LEU A 22 -9.57 -10.88 24.15
N LEU A 23 -9.85 -10.77 22.84
CA LEU A 23 -11.14 -11.18 22.28
C LEU A 23 -11.05 -12.56 21.61
N PRO A 24 -11.68 -13.62 22.18
CA PRO A 24 -11.56 -14.98 21.66
C PRO A 24 -12.04 -15.11 20.20
N LYS A 25 -13.08 -14.37 19.83
CA LYS A 25 -13.62 -14.35 18.46
C LYS A 25 -12.63 -13.73 17.47
N VAL A 26 -11.96 -12.64 17.85
CA VAL A 26 -10.95 -11.97 17.02
C VAL A 26 -9.72 -12.87 16.88
N ARG A 27 -9.25 -13.47 17.97
CA ARG A 27 -8.15 -14.45 17.97
C ARG A 27 -8.42 -15.62 17.03
N ALA A 28 -9.62 -16.19 17.07
CA ALA A 28 -10.02 -17.28 16.18
C ALA A 28 -10.05 -16.84 14.72
N GLY A 29 -10.55 -15.63 14.44
CA GLY A 29 -10.51 -15.03 13.10
C GLY A 29 -9.09 -14.86 12.57
N VAL A 30 -8.20 -14.27 13.38
CA VAL A 30 -6.78 -14.10 13.02
C VAL A 30 -6.11 -15.46 12.78
N ARG A 31 -6.33 -16.44 13.66
CA ARG A 31 -5.79 -17.80 13.49
C ARG A 31 -6.25 -18.46 12.19
N ASN A 32 -7.51 -18.28 11.81
CA ASN A 32 -8.02 -18.81 10.55
C ASN A 32 -7.40 -18.12 9.33
N ILE A 33 -7.15 -16.81 9.41
CA ILE A 33 -6.47 -16.04 8.35
C ILE A 33 -5.01 -16.47 8.24
N THR A 34 -4.29 -16.56 9.35
CA THR A 34 -2.87 -16.97 9.35
C THR A 34 -2.70 -18.42 8.92
N ALA A 35 -3.60 -19.33 9.30
CA ALA A 35 -3.62 -20.71 8.83
C ALA A 35 -3.86 -20.84 7.32
N ARG A 36 -4.66 -19.94 6.73
CA ARG A 36 -4.86 -19.89 5.27
C ARG A 36 -3.66 -19.29 4.56
N LEU A 37 -3.09 -18.21 5.10
CA LEU A 37 -1.88 -17.57 4.58
C LEU A 37 -0.66 -18.48 4.64
N THR A 38 -0.65 -19.50 5.50
CA THR A 38 0.44 -20.49 5.60
C THR A 38 0.34 -21.66 4.61
N ASN A 39 -0.68 -21.68 3.77
CA ASN A 39 -0.73 -22.67 2.69
C ASN A 39 0.43 -22.44 1.72
N LEU A 40 1.22 -23.48 1.44
CA LEU A 40 2.36 -23.43 0.52
C LEU A 40 1.97 -22.87 -0.86
N LYS A 41 0.74 -23.10 -1.32
CA LYS A 41 0.22 -22.54 -2.58
C LYS A 41 0.16 -21.00 -2.58
N ILE A 42 0.07 -20.37 -1.41
CA ILE A 42 0.04 -18.91 -1.23
C ILE A 42 1.42 -18.37 -0.85
N ILE A 43 2.14 -19.05 0.05
CA ILE A 43 3.47 -18.62 0.48
C ILE A 43 4.47 -18.64 -0.68
N ILE A 44 4.49 -19.71 -1.50
CA ILE A 44 5.51 -19.86 -2.55
C ILE A 44 5.49 -18.68 -3.53
N PRO A 45 4.33 -18.27 -4.10
CA PRO A 45 4.29 -17.10 -4.98
C PRO A 45 4.69 -15.78 -4.30
N ILE A 46 4.34 -15.59 -3.03
CA ILE A 46 4.70 -14.38 -2.27
C ILE A 46 6.21 -14.30 -2.06
N VAL A 47 6.83 -15.41 -1.62
CA VAL A 47 8.28 -15.47 -1.40
C VAL A 47 9.02 -15.33 -2.73
N ALA A 48 8.55 -15.99 -3.78
CA ALA A 48 9.12 -15.85 -5.12
C ALA A 48 9.03 -14.40 -5.63
N LEU A 49 7.90 -13.72 -5.41
CA LEU A 49 7.74 -12.30 -5.74
C LEU A 49 8.69 -11.43 -4.94
N LEU A 50 8.85 -11.69 -3.64
CA LEU A 50 9.76 -10.95 -2.77
C LEU A 50 11.22 -11.08 -3.22
N VAL A 51 11.66 -12.30 -3.56
CA VAL A 51 12.99 -12.54 -4.13
C VAL A 51 13.16 -11.80 -5.46
N TYR A 52 12.16 -11.89 -6.34
CA TYR A 52 12.19 -11.24 -7.65
C TYR A 52 12.24 -9.71 -7.54
N VAL A 53 11.46 -9.11 -6.64
CA VAL A 53 11.56 -7.67 -6.33
C VAL A 53 12.94 -7.32 -5.75
N GLY A 54 13.52 -8.18 -4.91
CA GLY A 54 14.90 -8.03 -4.44
C GLY A 54 15.91 -7.99 -5.58
N VAL A 55 15.76 -8.83 -6.60
CA VAL A 55 16.58 -8.80 -7.81
C VAL A 55 16.37 -7.49 -8.59
N LEU A 56 15.13 -7.04 -8.77
CA LEU A 56 14.83 -5.76 -9.43
C LEU A 56 15.48 -4.58 -8.70
N VAL A 57 15.39 -4.54 -7.37
CA VAL A 57 16.01 -3.52 -6.53
C VAL A 57 17.54 -3.57 -6.66
N PHE A 58 18.13 -4.76 -6.64
CA PHE A 58 19.56 -4.93 -6.83
C PHE A 58 20.01 -4.40 -8.20
N VAL A 59 19.29 -4.73 -9.28
CA VAL A 59 19.54 -4.20 -10.62
C VAL A 59 19.41 -2.67 -10.63
N GLY A 60 18.33 -2.14 -10.06
CA GLY A 60 18.09 -0.70 -9.91
C GLY A 60 19.21 0.02 -9.17
N TRP A 61 19.76 -0.61 -8.13
CA TRP A 61 20.91 -0.09 -7.39
C TRP A 61 22.18 -0.04 -8.24
N ARG A 62 22.46 -1.08 -9.03
CA ARG A 62 23.62 -1.14 -9.94
C ARG A 62 23.59 -0.04 -11.00
N VAL A 63 22.40 0.31 -11.51
CA VAL A 63 22.22 1.40 -12.48
C VAL A 63 22.01 2.78 -11.83
N LYS A 64 22.15 2.89 -10.50
CA LYS A 64 21.95 4.12 -9.71
C LYS A 64 20.53 4.72 -9.81
N TRP A 65 19.54 3.90 -10.14
CA TRP A 65 18.12 4.28 -10.17
C TRP A 65 17.43 4.02 -8.83
N TRP A 66 17.96 3.09 -8.03
CA TRP A 66 17.53 2.82 -6.67
C TRP A 66 18.64 3.18 -5.66
N THR A 67 18.25 3.82 -4.57
CA THR A 67 19.11 4.22 -3.44
C THR A 67 18.47 3.74 -2.13
N ILE A 68 19.25 3.69 -1.07
CA ILE A 68 18.78 3.19 0.24
C ILE A 68 17.58 3.99 0.77
N ASP A 69 17.46 5.26 0.41
CA ASP A 69 16.37 6.14 0.81
C ASP A 69 15.00 5.65 0.30
N LEU A 70 14.98 4.93 -0.83
CA LEU A 70 13.77 4.38 -1.47
C LEU A 70 13.32 3.04 -0.87
N THR A 71 14.00 2.54 0.17
CA THR A 71 13.64 1.27 0.81
C THR A 71 12.22 1.31 1.32
N THR A 72 11.84 2.40 1.99
CA THR A 72 10.51 2.53 2.57
C THR A 72 9.44 2.56 1.48
N ASP A 73 9.64 3.34 0.42
CA ASP A 73 8.75 3.37 -0.76
C ASP A 73 8.62 2.00 -1.43
N THR A 74 9.71 1.25 -1.51
CA THR A 74 9.69 -0.10 -2.08
C THR A 74 8.86 -1.06 -1.23
N VAL A 75 8.96 -0.98 0.11
CA VAL A 75 8.17 -1.80 1.04
C VAL A 75 6.68 -1.46 0.91
N PHE A 76 6.33 -0.17 0.96
CA PHE A 76 4.94 0.25 0.79
C PHE A 76 4.39 -0.17 -0.58
N TRP A 77 5.18 0.00 -1.65
CA TRP A 77 4.83 -0.45 -2.99
C TRP A 77 4.62 -1.97 -3.07
N PHE A 78 5.47 -2.76 -2.42
CA PHE A 78 5.36 -4.21 -2.40
C PHE A 78 4.02 -4.66 -1.79
N PHE A 79 3.70 -4.18 -0.59
CA PHE A 79 2.46 -4.56 0.10
C PHE A 79 1.21 -3.96 -0.56
N GLY A 80 1.28 -2.72 -1.05
CA GLY A 80 0.14 -2.01 -1.61
C GLY A 80 -0.16 -2.33 -3.08
N SER A 81 0.87 -2.59 -3.89
CA SER A 81 0.73 -2.81 -5.34
C SER A 81 1.12 -4.23 -5.75
N ALA A 82 2.31 -4.69 -5.37
CA ALA A 82 2.85 -5.96 -5.87
C ALA A 82 2.03 -7.19 -5.40
N LEU A 83 1.63 -7.23 -4.12
CA LEU A 83 0.75 -8.29 -3.62
C LEU A 83 -0.65 -8.23 -4.25
N VAL A 84 -1.19 -7.03 -4.47
CA VAL A 84 -2.49 -6.86 -5.12
C VAL A 84 -2.44 -7.38 -6.57
N LEU A 85 -1.35 -7.11 -7.29
CA LEU A 85 -1.08 -7.65 -8.62
C LEU A 85 -1.04 -9.18 -8.60
N LEU A 86 -0.29 -9.77 -7.66
CA LEU A 86 -0.17 -11.22 -7.52
C LEU A 86 -1.51 -11.91 -7.22
N PHE A 87 -2.31 -11.36 -6.30
CA PHE A 87 -3.60 -11.96 -5.95
C PHE A 87 -4.70 -11.74 -7.01
N ASN A 88 -4.50 -10.83 -7.96
CA ASN A 88 -5.45 -10.57 -9.05
C ASN A 88 -4.94 -11.04 -10.42
N ILE A 89 -3.98 -11.98 -10.43
CA ILE A 89 -3.29 -12.47 -11.63
C ILE A 89 -4.23 -12.96 -12.74
N ASP A 90 -5.34 -13.63 -12.37
CA ASP A 90 -6.36 -14.12 -13.31
C ASP A 90 -7.07 -13.01 -14.09
N ARG A 91 -7.05 -11.79 -13.55
CA ARG A 91 -7.64 -10.59 -14.17
C ARG A 91 -6.60 -9.80 -14.97
N VAL A 92 -5.32 -9.90 -14.60
CA VAL A 92 -4.21 -9.21 -15.28
C VAL A 92 -4.10 -9.67 -16.73
N SER A 93 -4.23 -10.98 -16.97
CA SER A 93 -4.07 -11.58 -18.31
C SER A 93 -5.23 -11.30 -19.28
N LYS A 94 -6.37 -10.77 -18.80
CA LYS A 94 -7.62 -10.70 -19.59
C LYS A 94 -8.12 -9.29 -19.89
N THR A 95 -7.53 -8.20 -19.36
CA THR A 95 -8.10 -6.85 -19.58
C THR A 95 -7.10 -5.71 -19.44
N GLU A 96 -6.94 -4.89 -20.49
CA GLU A 96 -6.17 -3.62 -20.46
C GLU A 96 -6.60 -2.67 -19.33
N ARG A 97 -7.89 -2.71 -18.98
CA ARG A 97 -8.48 -1.91 -17.90
C ARG A 97 -7.91 -2.24 -16.52
N PHE A 98 -7.34 -3.43 -16.33
CA PHE A 98 -6.67 -3.81 -15.09
C PHE A 98 -5.35 -3.05 -14.92
N PHE A 99 -4.54 -2.96 -15.98
CA PHE A 99 -3.25 -2.26 -15.94
C PHE A 99 -3.42 -0.79 -15.57
N ARG A 100 -4.38 -0.10 -16.21
CA ARG A 100 -4.69 1.31 -15.88
C ARG A 100 -5.07 1.48 -14.41
N LYS A 101 -5.87 0.57 -13.84
CA LYS A 101 -6.24 0.62 -12.42
C LYS A 101 -5.06 0.37 -11.50
N ALA A 102 -4.19 -0.58 -11.86
CA ALA A 102 -2.98 -0.88 -11.10
C ALA A 102 -2.07 0.36 -11.06
N VAL A 103 -1.81 1.00 -12.21
CA VAL A 103 -0.98 2.23 -12.29
C VAL A 103 -1.55 3.34 -11.39
N ILE A 104 -2.87 3.58 -11.44
CA ILE A 104 -3.52 4.59 -10.59
C ILE A 104 -3.37 4.23 -9.09
N GLY A 105 -3.58 2.96 -8.73
CA GLY A 105 -3.41 2.49 -7.35
C GLY A 105 -1.98 2.67 -6.84
N THR A 106 -1.02 2.44 -7.72
CA THR A 106 0.41 2.57 -7.44
C THR A 106 0.84 4.02 -7.19
N VAL A 107 0.29 5.00 -7.92
CA VAL A 107 0.45 6.42 -7.61
C VAL A 107 -0.13 6.75 -6.23
N GLY A 108 -1.29 6.17 -5.89
CA GLY A 108 -1.90 6.31 -4.56
C GLY A 108 -0.99 5.78 -3.44
N VAL A 109 -0.36 4.62 -3.62
CA VAL A 109 0.59 4.05 -2.64
C VAL A 109 1.82 4.94 -2.45
N THR A 110 2.26 5.61 -3.52
CA THR A 110 3.38 6.56 -3.46
C THR A 110 3.00 7.80 -2.66
N ALA A 111 1.82 8.37 -2.93
CA ALA A 111 1.28 9.49 -2.15
C ALA A 111 1.07 9.12 -0.67
N LEU A 112 0.64 7.88 -0.39
CA LEU A 112 0.57 7.38 0.98
C LEU A 112 1.96 7.28 1.63
N THR A 113 2.97 6.81 0.90
CA THR A 113 4.33 6.72 1.46
C THR A 113 4.88 8.11 1.78
N GLU A 114 4.75 9.04 0.85
CA GLU A 114 5.11 10.46 1.04
C GLU A 114 4.39 11.06 2.26
N PHE A 115 3.10 10.78 2.40
CA PHE A 115 2.32 11.18 3.56
C PHE A 115 2.91 10.57 4.85
N PHE A 116 3.05 9.24 4.93
CA PHE A 116 3.41 8.50 6.15
C PHE A 116 4.88 8.62 6.58
N VAL A 117 5.79 8.77 5.63
CA VAL A 117 7.23 8.61 5.85
C VAL A 117 7.96 9.94 5.77
N ASN A 118 7.64 10.78 4.79
CA ASN A 118 8.40 12.01 4.52
C ASN A 118 7.94 13.20 5.35
N ASN A 119 7.16 12.97 6.42
CA ASN A 119 6.81 13.97 7.41
C ASN A 119 6.18 15.23 6.79
N LEU A 120 5.50 15.07 5.65
CA LEU A 120 5.01 16.21 4.89
C LEU A 120 3.89 16.96 5.62
N PHE A 121 3.23 16.28 6.57
CA PHE A 121 2.34 16.91 7.53
C PHE A 121 2.37 16.06 8.80
N ILE A 122 2.91 16.55 9.92
CA ILE A 122 2.78 15.84 11.20
C ILE A 122 1.80 16.64 12.06
N PHE A 123 0.63 16.07 12.34
CA PHE A 123 -0.27 16.66 13.33
C PHE A 123 0.25 16.39 14.75
N SER A 124 -0.27 17.10 15.74
CA SER A 124 -0.04 16.71 17.13
C SER A 124 -0.56 15.31 17.39
N LEU A 125 0.06 14.60 18.33
CA LEU A 125 -0.27 13.20 18.64
C LEU A 125 -1.77 12.92 18.81
N PRO A 126 -2.57 13.74 19.53
CA PRO A 126 -4.00 13.48 19.68
C PRO A 126 -4.77 13.52 18.35
N ILE A 127 -4.36 14.41 17.44
CA ILE A 127 -5.00 14.57 16.13
C ILE A 127 -4.60 13.39 15.23
N GLU A 128 -3.32 12.97 15.25
CA GLU A 128 -2.89 11.76 14.51
C GLU A 128 -3.64 10.50 14.98
N LEU A 129 -3.84 10.34 16.29
CA LEU A 129 -4.62 9.23 16.85
C LEU A 129 -6.06 9.22 16.35
N LEU A 130 -6.72 10.39 16.35
CA LEU A 130 -8.08 10.55 15.86
C LEU A 130 -8.15 10.28 14.35
N LEU A 131 -7.20 10.82 13.58
CA LEU A 131 -7.15 10.68 12.13
C LEU A 131 -7.01 9.21 11.72
N ILE A 132 -6.07 8.48 12.33
CA ILE A 132 -5.85 7.06 12.07
C ILE A 132 -7.11 6.26 12.42
N LEU A 133 -7.76 6.54 13.54
CA LEU A 133 -9.00 5.87 13.93
C LEU A 133 -10.12 6.12 12.92
N VAL A 134 -10.37 7.38 12.55
CA VAL A 134 -11.43 7.75 11.60
C VAL A 134 -11.18 7.10 10.25
N LEU A 135 -9.95 7.17 9.73
CA LEU A 135 -9.58 6.53 8.47
C LEU A 135 -9.76 5.01 8.52
N SER A 136 -9.32 4.37 9.61
CA SER A 136 -9.46 2.92 9.78
C SER A 136 -10.93 2.50 9.80
N VAL A 137 -11.78 3.22 10.53
CA VAL A 137 -13.22 2.96 10.59
C VAL A 137 -13.87 3.13 9.22
N LEU A 138 -13.56 4.21 8.49
CA LEU A 138 -14.09 4.44 7.14
C LEU A 138 -13.68 3.31 6.18
N VAL A 139 -12.41 2.88 6.21
CA VAL A 139 -11.94 1.77 5.38
C VAL A 139 -12.67 0.47 5.75
N ILE A 140 -12.81 0.15 7.04
CA ILE A 140 -13.54 -1.04 7.49
C ILE A 140 -15.00 -1.01 6.99
N ILE A 141 -15.69 0.13 7.13
CA ILE A 141 -17.07 0.27 6.65
C ILE A 141 -17.13 0.07 5.12
N SER A 142 -16.20 0.67 4.36
CA SER A 142 -16.15 0.49 2.89
C SER A 142 -15.96 -0.97 2.50
N VAL A 143 -15.08 -1.69 3.20
CA VAL A 143 -14.79 -3.11 2.95
C VAL A 143 -16.00 -3.96 3.33
N VAL A 144 -16.59 -3.78 4.51
CA VAL A 144 -17.76 -4.53 4.95
C VAL A 144 -18.95 -4.29 4.01
N ALA A 145 -19.21 -3.04 3.64
CA ALA A 145 -20.27 -2.66 2.72
C ALA A 145 -20.06 -3.19 1.28
N SER A 146 -18.86 -3.68 0.95
CA SER A 146 -18.58 -4.27 -0.36
C SER A 146 -19.09 -5.71 -0.51
N TYR A 147 -19.33 -6.42 0.60
CA TYR A 147 -19.76 -7.82 0.57
C TYR A 147 -21.25 -7.99 0.24
N GLU A 148 -22.07 -7.00 0.56
CA GLU A 148 -23.52 -7.11 0.38
C GLU A 148 -24.07 -5.99 -0.52
N PRO A 149 -24.80 -6.31 -1.61
CA PRO A 149 -25.36 -5.33 -2.53
C PRO A 149 -26.26 -4.28 -1.85
N ARG A 150 -26.94 -4.63 -0.75
CA ARG A 150 -27.82 -3.71 0.01
C ARG A 150 -27.08 -2.49 0.57
N PHE A 151 -25.78 -2.60 0.85
CA PHE A 151 -24.98 -1.51 1.40
C PHE A 151 -24.22 -0.70 0.35
N ARG A 152 -24.55 -0.86 -0.93
CA ARG A 152 -23.88 -0.16 -2.03
C ARG A 152 -23.91 1.37 -1.89
N SER A 153 -24.99 1.94 -1.35
CA SER A 153 -25.10 3.39 -1.12
C SER A 153 -24.14 3.86 -0.02
N VAL A 154 -24.03 3.10 1.08
CA VAL A 154 -23.07 3.38 2.16
C VAL A 154 -21.65 3.28 1.64
N LYS A 155 -21.34 2.23 0.86
CA LYS A 155 -20.03 2.08 0.23
C LYS A 155 -19.68 3.29 -0.63
N ARG A 156 -20.59 3.72 -1.52
CA ARG A 156 -20.35 4.89 -2.38
C ARG A 156 -20.10 6.16 -1.57
N LEU A 157 -20.87 6.40 -0.51
CA LEU A 157 -20.68 7.57 0.34
C LEU A 157 -19.31 7.55 1.02
N VAL A 158 -18.97 6.42 1.65
CA VAL A 158 -17.69 6.25 2.37
C VAL A 158 -16.51 6.32 1.41
N ASP A 159 -16.61 5.69 0.24
CA ASP A 159 -15.57 5.76 -0.80
C ASP A 159 -15.38 7.20 -1.32
N SER A 160 -16.47 7.97 -1.47
CA SER A 160 -16.39 9.39 -1.83
C SER A 160 -15.70 10.23 -0.75
N VAL A 161 -15.99 9.98 0.53
CA VAL A 161 -15.31 10.66 1.65
C VAL A 161 -13.82 10.29 1.68
N LEU A 162 -13.48 9.00 1.56
CA LEU A 162 -12.10 8.54 1.48
C LEU A 162 -11.37 9.15 0.27
N ALA A 163 -12.03 9.24 -0.88
CA ALA A 163 -11.49 9.88 -2.07
C ALA A 163 -11.24 11.37 -1.86
N LEU A 164 -12.17 12.09 -1.21
CA LEU A 164 -12.01 13.51 -0.89
C LEU A 164 -10.84 13.76 0.06
N ILE A 165 -10.67 12.92 1.08
CA ILE A 165 -9.51 12.98 1.99
C ILE A 165 -8.22 12.72 1.21
N GLY A 166 -8.19 11.66 0.39
CA GLY A 166 -7.03 11.32 -0.42
C GLY A 166 -6.64 12.43 -1.41
N ILE A 167 -7.61 13.05 -2.07
CA ILE A 167 -7.38 14.19 -2.97
C ILE A 167 -6.86 15.40 -2.19
N SER A 168 -7.45 15.72 -1.03
CA SER A 168 -6.98 16.83 -0.19
C SER A 168 -5.52 16.66 0.22
N LEU A 169 -5.14 15.44 0.62
CA LEU A 169 -3.75 15.10 0.95
C LEU A 169 -2.83 15.20 -0.28
N ALA A 170 -3.25 14.69 -1.44
CA ALA A 170 -2.48 14.78 -2.67
C ALA A 170 -2.26 16.23 -3.12
N VAL A 171 -3.29 17.07 -3.10
CA VAL A 171 -3.19 18.50 -3.42
C VAL A 171 -2.22 19.20 -2.46
N TYR A 172 -2.32 18.90 -1.16
CA TYR A 172 -1.41 19.46 -0.17
C TYR A 172 0.05 19.09 -0.44
N ILE A 173 0.33 17.82 -0.76
CA ILE A 173 1.67 17.35 -1.15
C ILE A 173 2.17 18.14 -2.36
N VAL A 174 1.34 18.30 -3.40
CA VAL A 174 1.71 19.06 -4.59
C VAL A 174 2.01 20.52 -4.24
N VAL A 175 1.15 21.18 -3.47
CA VAL A 175 1.37 22.58 -3.05
C VAL A 175 2.68 22.71 -2.28
N ARG A 176 2.95 21.81 -1.34
CA ARG A 176 4.18 21.84 -0.55
C ARG A 176 5.42 21.63 -1.41
N VAL A 177 5.37 20.66 -2.33
CA VAL A 177 6.45 20.39 -3.29
C VAL A 177 6.72 21.60 -4.16
N VAL A 178 5.68 22.29 -4.63
CA VAL A 178 5.82 23.52 -5.43
C VAL A 178 6.36 24.68 -4.60
N SER A 179 5.91 24.85 -3.35
CA SER A 179 6.34 25.97 -2.49
C SER A 179 7.78 25.83 -1.96
N GLU A 180 8.25 24.60 -1.77
CA GLU A 180 9.60 24.30 -1.27
C GLU A 180 10.53 23.79 -2.38
N TRP A 181 10.20 24.07 -3.65
CA TRP A 181 10.86 23.51 -4.84
C TRP A 181 12.40 23.61 -4.82
N ASP A 182 12.94 24.71 -4.31
CA ASP A 182 14.38 24.96 -4.27
C ASP A 182 15.11 24.17 -3.17
N LYS A 183 14.37 23.63 -2.19
CA LYS A 183 14.90 22.84 -1.07
C LYS A 183 14.78 21.33 -1.31
N ILE A 184 14.08 20.91 -2.37
CA ILE A 184 13.81 19.50 -2.65
C ILE A 184 14.97 18.90 -3.44
N ASP A 185 15.40 17.71 -3.02
CA ASP A 185 16.24 16.86 -3.86
C ASP A 185 15.43 16.39 -5.07
N LYS A 186 15.59 17.11 -6.18
CA LYS A 186 14.89 16.85 -7.45
C LYS A 186 15.16 15.43 -7.95
N LEU A 187 16.38 14.94 -7.78
CA LEU A 187 16.76 13.60 -8.23
C LEU A 187 16.12 12.53 -7.35
N GLY A 188 16.12 12.74 -6.03
CA GLY A 188 15.37 11.93 -5.07
C GLY A 188 13.89 11.87 -5.40
N ALA A 189 13.23 13.01 -5.60
CA ALA A 189 11.81 13.09 -5.94
C ALA A 189 11.45 12.36 -7.24
N ILE A 190 12.26 12.52 -8.29
CA ILE A 190 12.07 11.79 -9.56
C ILE A 190 12.21 10.29 -9.33
N ARG A 191 13.20 9.84 -8.55
CA ARG A 191 13.37 8.42 -8.24
C ARG A 191 12.19 7.89 -7.44
N THR A 192 11.70 8.61 -6.43
CA THR A 192 10.53 8.21 -5.63
C THR A 192 9.27 8.11 -6.47
N PHE A 193 9.03 9.08 -7.35
CA PHE A 193 7.85 9.08 -8.20
C PHE A 193 7.90 8.04 -9.33
N THR A 194 9.09 7.73 -9.84
CA THR A 194 9.27 6.74 -10.92
C THR A 194 9.45 5.31 -10.41
N LEU A 195 9.91 5.13 -9.16
CA LEU A 195 10.02 3.84 -8.45
C LEU A 195 8.85 2.88 -8.74
N PRO A 196 7.61 3.31 -8.53
CA PRO A 196 6.46 2.44 -8.60
C PRO A 196 6.17 2.00 -10.04
N LEU A 197 6.51 2.85 -11.02
CA LEU A 197 6.28 2.63 -12.45
C LEU A 197 7.23 1.57 -12.99
N TRP A 198 8.54 1.73 -12.75
CA TRP A 198 9.52 0.77 -13.27
C TRP A 198 9.49 -0.56 -12.51
N LEU A 199 9.18 -0.57 -11.20
CA LEU A 199 8.95 -1.81 -10.46
C LEU A 199 7.72 -2.55 -10.97
N MET A 200 6.63 -1.84 -11.31
CA MET A 200 5.45 -2.47 -11.91
C MET A 200 5.78 -3.12 -13.24
N VAL A 201 6.44 -2.40 -14.15
CA VAL A 201 6.87 -2.96 -15.44
C VAL A 201 7.82 -4.14 -15.22
N GLY A 202 8.76 -4.02 -14.28
CA GLY A 202 9.71 -5.07 -13.93
C GLY A 202 9.06 -6.33 -13.38
N VAL A 203 7.95 -6.21 -12.64
CA VAL A 203 7.19 -7.35 -12.06
C VAL A 203 6.25 -8.02 -13.07
N LEU A 204 5.86 -7.36 -14.16
CA LEU A 204 4.97 -7.98 -15.17
C LEU A 204 5.48 -9.33 -15.71
N PRO A 205 6.75 -9.52 -16.08
CA PRO A 205 7.28 -10.82 -16.50
C PRO A 205 7.08 -11.92 -15.45
N PHE A 206 7.30 -11.59 -14.18
CA PHE A 206 7.07 -12.52 -13.07
C PHE A 206 5.59 -12.92 -12.97
N ILE A 207 4.69 -11.93 -13.02
CA ILE A 207 3.24 -12.18 -12.98
C ILE A 207 2.79 -13.03 -14.16
N TYR A 208 3.33 -12.78 -15.36
CA TYR A 208 3.03 -13.60 -16.53
C TYR A 208 3.51 -15.05 -16.35
N ALA A 209 4.74 -15.26 -15.86
CA ALA A 209 5.30 -16.58 -15.61
C ALA A 209 4.49 -17.37 -14.56
N VAL A 210 4.11 -16.72 -13.45
CA VAL A 210 3.26 -17.33 -12.42
C VAL A 210 1.88 -17.66 -12.99
N SER A 211 1.28 -16.78 -13.79
CA SER A 211 -0.03 -17.04 -14.39
C SER A 211 -0.03 -18.29 -15.27
N LEU A 212 1.06 -18.56 -15.98
CA LEU A 212 1.19 -19.74 -16.83
C LEU A 212 1.32 -21.02 -16.00
N LEU A 213 2.09 -20.96 -14.90
CA LEU A 213 2.32 -22.11 -14.00
C LEU A 213 1.08 -22.52 -13.19
N PHE A 214 0.22 -21.57 -12.83
CA PHE A 214 -1.01 -21.83 -12.05
C PHE A 214 -2.26 -22.12 -12.90
N GLN A 215 -2.16 -22.08 -14.23
CA GLN A 215 -3.23 -22.48 -15.17
C GLN A 215 -3.20 -23.96 -15.57
N LEU A 216 -2.28 -24.76 -14.99
CA LEU A 216 -2.22 -26.23 -15.05
C LEU A 216 -2.71 -26.83 -13.72
#